data_AF-A0A829YA65-F1
#
_entry.id   AF-A0A829YA65-F1
#
_cell.length_a   1.000
_cell.length_b   1.000
_cell.length_c   1.000
_cell.angle_alpha   90.00
_cell.angle_beta   90.00
_cell.angle_gamma   90.00
#
_symmetry.space_group_name_H-M   'P 1'
#
loop_
_entity.id
_entity.type
_entity.pdbx_description
1 polymer ?
#
loop_
_entity_poly.entity_id
_entity_poly.type
_entity_poly.pdbx_seq_one_letter_code
_entity_poly.pdbx_strand_id
1 'polypeptide(L)'
;MESEQLELPIHEVHAERNGTRLEFLLNEASETHWLFRRDLSISLPLSAMSRRSIGGIPYLCPPVVLLYKAKNPRSKDQDDFEQTLPTLQPADRLWLAQALEVCHPGHAWLRSL
;
A
#
# COMPACT_ATOMS: atom_id res chain seq x y z
N MET A 1 -20.98 25.01 7.49
CA MET A 1 -20.82 23.54 7.57
C MET A 1 -19.79 23.29 8.63
N GLU A 2 -20.16 22.61 9.71
CA GLU A 2 -19.19 22.12 10.68
C GLU A 2 -18.37 21.02 10.02
N SER A 3 -17.06 21.06 10.21
CA SER A 3 -16.15 20.01 9.76
C SER A 3 -16.30 18.81 10.69
N GLU A 4 -16.68 17.66 10.15
CA GLU A 4 -16.67 16.39 10.88
C GLU A 4 -15.24 15.84 10.89
N GLN A 5 -14.73 15.50 12.07
CA GLN A 5 -13.41 14.91 12.25
C GLN A 5 -13.54 13.38 12.27
N LEU A 6 -12.79 12.70 11.40
CA LEU A 6 -12.74 11.25 11.39
C LEU A 6 -11.79 10.79 12.50
N GLU A 7 -12.34 10.17 13.53
CA GLU A 7 -11.56 9.53 14.59
C GLU A 7 -11.06 8.15 14.12
N LEU A 8 -9.83 7.79 14.48
CA LEU A 8 -9.30 6.46 14.21
C LEU A 8 -10.11 5.39 14.98
N PRO A 9 -10.24 4.15 14.46
CA PRO A 9 -9.61 3.62 13.26
C PRO A 9 -10.56 3.57 12.05
N ILE A 10 -10.95 4.72 11.50
CA ILE A 10 -11.61 4.79 10.20
C ILE A 10 -10.54 4.71 9.11
N HIS A 11 -10.49 3.57 8.40
CA HIS A 11 -9.52 3.38 7.31
C HIS A 11 -10.15 3.46 5.92
N GLU A 12 -11.47 3.56 5.85
CA GLU A 12 -12.24 3.45 4.61
C GLU A 12 -13.46 4.37 4.72
N VAL A 13 -13.66 5.23 3.73
CA VAL A 13 -14.89 6.02 3.58
C VAL A 13 -15.46 5.72 2.20
N HIS A 14 -16.74 5.39 2.14
CA HIS A 14 -17.42 5.07 0.88
C HIS A 14 -18.43 6.17 0.54
N ALA A 15 -18.48 6.54 -0.73
CA ALA A 15 -19.47 7.48 -1.27
C ALA A 15 -20.12 6.86 -2.50
N GLU A 16 -21.40 7.10 -2.69
CA GLU A 16 -22.13 6.67 -3.89
C GLU A 16 -22.98 7.80 -4.44
N ARG A 17 -22.95 7.98 -5.76
CA ARG A 17 -23.85 8.92 -6.46
C ARG A 17 -24.19 8.38 -7.84
N ASN A 18 -25.49 8.29 -8.14
CA ASN A 18 -26.02 7.83 -9.43
C ASN A 18 -25.44 6.47 -9.87
N GLY A 19 -25.25 5.53 -8.95
CA GLY A 19 -24.66 4.20 -9.22
C GLY A 19 -23.14 4.17 -9.33
N THR A 20 -22.45 5.32 -9.26
CA THR A 20 -20.99 5.38 -9.15
C THR A 20 -20.58 5.32 -7.69
N ARG A 21 -19.79 4.30 -7.34
CA ARG A 21 -19.19 4.15 -6.02
C ARG A 21 -17.75 4.65 -6.02
N LEU A 22 -17.39 5.41 -4.99
CA LEU A 22 -16.05 5.87 -4.68
C LEU A 22 -15.65 5.36 -3.30
N GLU A 23 -14.40 4.96 -3.17
CA GLU A 23 -13.79 4.53 -1.92
C GLU A 23 -12.55 5.37 -1.64
N PHE A 24 -12.46 5.87 -0.42
CA PHE A 24 -11.28 6.55 0.11
C PHE A 24 -10.60 5.60 1.10
N LEU A 25 -9.38 5.20 0.79
CA LEU A 25 -8.54 4.41 1.70
C LEU A 25 -7.65 5.37 2.50
N LEU A 26 -7.90 5.46 3.80
CA LEU A 26 -7.16 6.31 4.72
C LEU A 26 -5.96 5.52 5.27
N ASN A 27 -4.82 6.22 5.38
CA ASN A 27 -3.55 5.68 5.81
C ASN A 27 -2.96 6.57 6.90
N GLU A 28 -2.22 5.95 7.81
CA GLU A 28 -1.47 6.58 8.86
C GLU A 28 -0.20 7.22 8.27
N ALA A 29 0.13 8.39 8.77
CA ALA A 29 1.33 9.11 8.37
C ALA A 29 1.83 10.00 9.51
N SER A 30 3.13 10.22 9.53
CA SER A 30 3.74 11.39 10.17
C SER A 30 3.84 12.53 9.16
N GLU A 31 4.45 13.65 9.55
CA GLU A 31 4.71 14.78 8.64
C GLU A 31 5.51 14.39 7.40
N THR A 32 6.35 13.35 7.48
CA THR A 32 7.30 12.99 6.42
C THR A 32 7.19 11.55 5.95
N HIS A 33 6.53 10.67 6.70
CA HIS A 33 6.48 9.25 6.41
C HIS A 33 5.06 8.71 6.37
N TRP A 34 4.79 7.85 5.40
CA TRP A 34 3.68 6.91 5.48
C TRP A 34 4.03 5.80 6.47
N LEU A 35 3.03 5.38 7.26
CA LEU A 35 3.14 4.33 8.26
C LEU A 35 2.19 3.20 7.90
N PHE A 36 2.68 1.96 7.98
CA PHE A 36 1.83 0.82 7.69
C PHE A 36 0.85 0.54 8.82
N ARG A 37 -0.44 0.70 8.56
CA ARG A 37 -1.52 0.55 9.55
C ARG A 37 -1.53 -0.73 10.39
N ARG A 38 -0.95 -1.81 9.85
CA ARG A 38 -0.93 -3.12 10.52
C ARG A 38 0.33 -3.31 11.38
N ASP A 39 1.37 -2.52 11.15
CA ASP A 39 2.61 -2.49 11.94
C ASP A 39 3.33 -1.15 11.72
N LEU A 40 3.25 -0.25 12.70
CA LEU A 40 3.78 1.12 12.60
C LEU A 40 5.32 1.18 12.56
N SER A 41 6.02 0.08 12.79
CA SER A 41 7.48 0.02 12.58
C SER A 41 7.86 0.01 11.10
N ILE A 42 6.93 -0.40 10.23
CA ILE A 42 7.11 -0.39 8.78
C ILE A 42 6.68 0.97 8.24
N SER A 43 7.59 1.65 7.54
CA SER A 43 7.35 2.99 7.01
C SER A 43 8.11 3.26 5.71
N LEU A 44 7.68 4.31 5.01
CA LEU A 44 8.33 4.87 3.82
C LEU A 44 8.21 6.39 3.83
N PRO A 45 9.20 7.15 3.32
CA PRO A 45 9.01 8.57 3.05
C PRO A 45 7.78 8.80 2.17
N LEU A 46 6.97 9.83 2.46
CA LEU A 46 5.78 10.17 1.67
C LEU A 46 6.12 10.41 0.18
N SER A 47 7.30 10.96 -0.10
CA SER A 47 7.83 11.16 -1.45
C SER A 47 8.15 9.86 -2.20
N ALA A 48 8.43 8.76 -1.48
CA ALA A 48 8.68 7.44 -2.07
C ALA A 48 7.39 6.62 -2.20
N MET A 49 6.43 6.84 -1.28
CA MET A 49 5.12 6.21 -1.26
C MET A 49 4.22 6.71 -2.40
N SER A 50 4.21 8.02 -2.67
CA SER A 50 3.42 8.62 -3.76
C SER A 50 4.26 8.79 -5.02
N ARG A 51 3.99 7.98 -6.04
CA ARG A 51 4.65 8.05 -7.36
C ARG A 51 3.74 8.67 -8.39
N ARG A 52 4.29 9.09 -9.53
CA ARG A 52 3.53 9.61 -10.67
C ARG A 52 3.77 8.76 -11.91
N SER A 53 2.69 8.48 -12.64
CA SER A 53 2.78 7.83 -13.95
C SER A 53 3.43 8.78 -14.97
N ILE A 54 3.74 8.28 -16.17
CA ILE A 54 4.24 9.13 -17.27
C ILE A 54 3.25 10.26 -17.59
N GLY A 55 1.94 10.02 -17.44
CA GLY A 55 0.89 11.01 -17.60
C GLY A 55 0.64 11.91 -16.38
N GLY A 56 1.50 11.84 -15.35
CA GLY A 56 1.41 12.68 -14.14
C GLY A 56 0.39 12.23 -13.10
N ILE A 57 -0.39 11.18 -13.37
CA ILE A 57 -1.39 10.64 -12.43
C ILE A 57 -0.67 10.08 -11.19
N PRO A 58 -0.98 10.56 -9.97
CA PRO A 58 -0.40 10.04 -8.75
C PRO A 58 -0.93 8.64 -8.46
N TYR A 59 -0.06 7.75 -7.97
CA TYR A 59 -0.42 6.40 -7.57
C TYR A 59 0.47 5.92 -6.41
N LEU A 60 -0.07 4.98 -5.63
CA LEU A 60 0.66 4.35 -4.53
C LEU A 60 1.77 3.46 -5.08
N CYS A 61 2.98 3.57 -4.54
CA CYS A 61 4.10 2.78 -5.03
C CYS A 61 3.80 1.27 -4.95
N PRO A 62 4.24 0.48 -5.95
CA PRO A 62 3.84 -0.92 -6.03
C PRO A 62 4.21 -1.78 -4.80
N PRO A 63 5.37 -1.58 -4.14
CA PRO A 63 5.70 -2.32 -2.92
C PRO A 63 4.67 -2.16 -1.79
N VAL A 64 4.12 -0.97 -1.58
CA VAL A 64 3.11 -0.76 -0.54
C VAL A 64 1.81 -1.50 -0.90
N VAL A 65 1.39 -1.45 -2.16
CA VAL A 65 0.19 -2.18 -2.62
C VAL A 65 0.37 -3.69 -2.42
N LEU A 66 1.54 -4.22 -2.77
CA LEU A 66 1.87 -5.64 -2.56
C LEU A 66 1.89 -6.00 -1.07
N LEU A 67 2.47 -5.16 -0.20
CA LEU A 67 2.45 -5.38 1.24
C LEU A 67 1.01 -5.51 1.79
N TYR A 68 0.06 -4.69 1.32
CA TYR A 68 -1.34 -4.82 1.71
C TYR A 68 -1.96 -6.15 1.27
N LYS A 69 -1.63 -6.61 0.06
CA LYS A 69 -2.11 -7.85 -0.56
C LYS A 69 -1.54 -9.12 0.10
N ALA A 70 -0.33 -9.04 0.64
CA ALA A 70 0.38 -10.19 1.23
C ALA A 70 -0.29 -10.80 2.47
N LYS A 71 -1.20 -10.09 3.14
CA LYS A 71 -1.88 -10.64 4.33
C LYS A 71 -2.66 -11.92 4.04
N ASN A 72 -3.32 -11.99 2.89
CA ASN A 72 -4.12 -13.14 2.45
C ASN A 72 -4.24 -13.09 0.91
N PRO A 73 -3.18 -13.47 0.17
CA PRO A 73 -3.16 -13.31 -1.27
C PRO A 73 -4.21 -14.21 -1.94
N ARG A 74 -5.14 -13.59 -2.67
CA ARG A 74 -6.04 -14.28 -3.62
C ARG A 74 -5.26 -14.60 -4.91
N SER A 75 -5.84 -15.39 -5.80
CA SER A 75 -5.25 -15.66 -7.13
C SER A 75 -4.85 -14.36 -7.86
N LYS A 76 -5.76 -13.39 -7.92
CA LYS A 76 -5.47 -12.07 -8.50
C LYS A 76 -4.32 -11.33 -7.81
N ASP A 77 -4.17 -11.48 -6.49
CA ASP A 77 -3.09 -10.82 -5.77
C ASP A 77 -1.73 -11.47 -6.06
N GLN A 78 -1.71 -12.79 -6.30
CA GLN A 78 -0.55 -13.50 -6.81
C GLN A 78 -0.19 -13.04 -8.24
N ASP A 79 -1.19 -12.94 -9.13
CA ASP A 79 -0.99 -12.45 -10.49
C ASP A 79 -0.41 -11.02 -10.48
N ASP A 80 -0.94 -10.15 -9.63
CA ASP A 80 -0.45 -8.78 -9.46
C ASP A 80 1.01 -8.77 -8.97
N PHE A 81 1.39 -9.66 -8.04
CA PHE A 81 2.77 -9.79 -7.58
C PHE A 81 3.71 -10.22 -8.72
N GLU A 82 3.36 -11.28 -9.44
CA GLU A 82 4.18 -11.83 -10.53
C GLU A 82 4.37 -10.84 -11.68
N GLN A 83 3.33 -10.08 -12.03
CA GLN A 83 3.41 -9.06 -13.08
C GLN A 83 4.17 -7.82 -12.63
N THR A 84 4.09 -7.46 -11.34
CA THR A 84 4.75 -6.27 -10.80
C THR A 84 6.23 -6.52 -10.53
N LEU A 85 6.60 -7.72 -10.08
CA LEU A 85 7.96 -8.06 -9.65
C LEU A 85 9.07 -7.67 -10.66
N PRO A 86 8.95 -7.94 -11.98
CA PRO A 86 9.96 -7.54 -12.96
C PRO A 86 10.15 -6.03 -13.08
N THR A 87 9.15 -5.23 -12.69
CA THR A 87 9.18 -3.76 -12.78
C THR A 87 9.78 -3.09 -11.54
N LEU A 88 9.89 -3.83 -10.43
CA LEU A 88 10.41 -3.30 -9.18
C LEU A 88 11.92 -3.05 -9.26
N GLN A 89 12.33 -1.87 -8.81
CA GLN A 89 13.74 -1.55 -8.62
C GLN A 89 14.33 -2.38 -7.47
N PRO A 90 15.66 -2.60 -7.43
CA PRO A 90 16.29 -3.40 -6.37
C PRO A 90 15.96 -2.91 -4.95
N ALA A 91 15.92 -1.59 -4.74
CA ALA A 91 15.57 -1.00 -3.44
C ALA A 91 14.11 -1.28 -3.04
N ASP A 92 13.19 -1.31 -4.02
CA ASP A 92 11.77 -1.61 -3.78
C ASP A 92 11.57 -3.07 -3.38
N ARG A 93 12.31 -4.00 -4.01
CA ARG A 93 12.28 -5.42 -3.66
C ARG A 93 12.84 -5.65 -2.26
N LEU A 94 13.97 -5.03 -1.95
CA LEU A 94 14.60 -5.11 -0.64
C LEU A 94 13.66 -4.59 0.47
N TRP A 95 13.04 -3.42 0.24
CA TRP A 95 12.09 -2.86 1.21
C TRP A 95 10.88 -3.78 1.40
N LEU A 96 10.31 -4.31 0.31
CA LEU A 96 9.17 -5.23 0.40
C LEU A 96 9.55 -6.51 1.15
N ALA A 97 10.72 -7.09 0.88
CA ALA A 97 11.21 -8.27 1.59
C ALA A 97 11.36 -8.00 3.09
N GLN A 98 11.97 -6.87 3.46
CA GLN A 98 12.13 -6.46 4.86
C GLN A 98 10.77 -6.27 5.56
N ALA A 99 9.83 -5.59 4.90
CA ALA A 99 8.49 -5.39 5.43
C ALA A 99 7.74 -6.73 5.61
N LEU A 100 7.85 -7.63 4.64
CA LEU A 100 7.26 -8.97 4.71
C LEU A 100 7.87 -9.82 5.82
N GLU A 101 9.19 -9.79 6.03
CA GLU A 101 9.81 -10.51 7.14
C GLU A 101 9.29 -10.06 8.51
N VAL A 102 8.96 -8.77 8.65
CA VAL A 102 8.39 -8.23 9.89
C VAL A 102 6.94 -8.68 10.09
N CYS A 103 6.07 -8.50 9.09
CA CYS A 103 4.63 -8.71 9.28
C CYS A 103 4.13 -10.11 8.90
N HIS A 104 4.85 -10.79 8.00
CA HIS A 104 4.49 -12.08 7.39
C HIS A 104 5.75 -12.97 7.24
N PRO A 105 6.46 -13.31 8.33
CA PRO A 105 7.69 -14.11 8.25
C PRO A 105 7.43 -15.44 7.52
N GLY A 106 8.31 -15.78 6.57
CA GLY A 106 8.18 -16.97 5.74
C GLY A 106 7.14 -16.89 4.61
N HIS A 107 6.61 -15.70 4.30
CA HIS A 107 5.70 -15.48 3.17
C HIS A 107 6.28 -16.01 1.85
N ALA A 108 5.45 -16.66 1.02
CA ALA A 108 5.89 -17.33 -0.20
C ALA A 108 6.64 -16.39 -1.18
N TRP A 109 6.22 -15.13 -1.25
CA TRP A 109 6.84 -14.11 -2.11
C TRP A 109 8.30 -13.80 -1.76
N LEU A 110 8.74 -14.04 -0.53
CA LEU A 110 10.14 -13.82 -0.11
C LEU A 110 11.13 -14.66 -0.92
N ARG A 111 10.69 -15.79 -1.51
CA ARG A 111 11.54 -16.65 -2.34
C ARG A 111 11.87 -16.04 -3.70
N SER A 112 11.14 -15.00 -4.11
CA SER A 112 11.23 -14.38 -5.43
C SER A 112 11.65 -12.91 -5.39
N LEU A 113 11.67 -12.30 -4.21
CA LEU A 113 12.11 -10.92 -3.98
C LEU A 113 13.64 -10.84 -3.82
#